data_AF-A0A419QIW6-F1
#
_entry.id   AF-A0A419QIW6-F1
#
_cell.length_a   1.000
_cell.length_b   1.000
_cell.length_c   1.000
_cell.angle_alpha   90.00
_cell.angle_beta   90.00
_cell.angle_gamma   90.00
#
_symmetry.space_group_name_H-M   'P 1'
#
loop_
_entity.id
_entity.type
_entity.pdbx_description
1 polymer ?
#
loop_
_entity_poly.entity_id
_entity_poly.type
_entity_poly.pdbx_seq_one_letter_code
_entity_poly.pdbx_strand_id
1 'polypeptide(L)'
;MKTYILRLVLLNMKTGYTIAHEVNLEKSEEENYWIAYLPHRLYHRIEAHFGRGPFTTEFTLSHGPYMLHGYIKSEKEVNLPIVFKEKD
;
A
#
# COMPACT_ATOMS: atom_id res chain seq x y z
N MET A 1 -10.77 1.31 -18.47
CA MET A 1 -11.00 1.37 -17.00
C MET A 1 -10.04 2.38 -16.40
N LYS A 2 -10.46 3.17 -15.40
CA LYS A 2 -9.52 4.00 -14.64
C LYS A 2 -8.73 3.11 -13.69
N THR A 3 -7.41 3.09 -13.86
CA THR A 3 -6.49 2.43 -12.94
C THR A 3 -5.96 3.48 -11.98
N TYR A 4 -6.11 3.25 -10.68
CA TYR A 4 -5.51 4.13 -9.67
C TYR A 4 -4.07 3.67 -9.40
N ILE A 5 -3.17 4.63 -9.19
CA ILE A 5 -1.78 4.32 -8.81
C ILE A 5 -1.65 4.61 -7.32
N LEU A 6 -1.32 3.58 -6.54
CA LEU A 6 -0.95 3.72 -5.14
C LEU A 6 0.56 3.89 -5.03
N ARG A 7 0.98 4.96 -4.36
CA ARG A 7 2.38 5.13 -3.94
C ARG A 7 2.52 4.72 -2.49
N LEU A 8 3.41 3.76 -2.25
CA LEU A 8 3.80 3.29 -0.93
C LEU A 8 5.20 3.80 -0.60
N VAL A 9 5.38 4.27 0.63
CA VAL A 9 6.65 4.69 1.20
C VAL A 9 6.84 3.94 2.51
N LEU A 10 7.83 3.05 2.54
CA LEU A 10 8.26 2.34 3.74
C LEU A 10 9.57 2.94 4.23
N LEU A 11 9.52 3.60 5.38
CA LEU A 11 10.66 4.26 6.02
C LEU A 11 11.08 3.47 7.27
N ASN A 12 12.36 3.15 7.38
CA ASN A 12 12.98 2.81 8.65
C ASN A 12 13.46 4.11 9.32
N MET A 13 12.73 4.57 10.33
CA MET A 13 13.01 5.82 11.04
C MET A 13 14.34 5.80 11.83
N LYS A 14 14.87 4.62 12.15
CA LYS A 14 16.15 4.49 12.85
C LYS A 14 17.34 4.75 11.92
N THR A 15 17.25 4.28 10.67
CA THR A 15 18.37 4.36 9.71
C THR A 15 18.15 5.40 8.61
N GLY A 16 16.94 5.94 8.48
CA GLY A 16 16.53 6.79 7.36
C GLY A 16 16.31 6.01 6.05
N TYR A 17 16.53 4.69 6.04
CA TYR A 17 16.39 3.89 4.84
C TYR A 17 14.93 3.89 4.37
N THR A 18 14.73 4.27 3.11
CA THR A 18 13.40 4.50 2.54
C THR A 18 13.22 3.68 1.27
N ILE A 19 12.11 2.94 1.18
CA ILE A 19 11.65 2.28 -0.04
C ILE A 19 10.41 3.02 -0.51
N ALA A 20 10.42 3.52 -1.74
CA ALA A 20 9.23 3.98 -2.43
C ALA A 20 8.83 2.95 -3.51
N HIS A 21 7.55 2.62 -3.59
CA HIS A 21 7.01 1.70 -4.58
C HIS A 21 5.70 2.25 -5.13
N GLU A 22 5.53 2.24 -6.46
CA GLU A 22 4.28 2.61 -7.11
C GLU A 22 3.66 1.35 -7.71
N VAL A 23 2.37 1.14 -7.47
CA VAL A 23 1.62 -0.04 -7.92
C VAL A 23 0.27 0.38 -8.51
N ASN A 24 -0.08 -0.24 -9.63
CA ASN A 24 -1.40 -0.11 -10.22
C ASN A 24 -2.40 -0.93 -9.41
N LEU A 25 -3.51 -0.30 -9.03
CA LEU A 25 -4.57 -0.96 -8.32
C LEU A 25 -5.50 -1.70 -9.29
N GLU A 26 -5.84 -2.92 -8.91
CA GLU A 26 -6.83 -3.76 -9.60
C GLU A 26 -8.11 -3.80 -8.79
N LYS A 27 -9.26 -3.66 -9.45
CA LYS A 27 -10.54 -3.74 -8.76
C LYS A 27 -10.87 -5.21 -8.53
N SER A 28 -11.22 -5.59 -7.30
CA SER A 28 -11.73 -6.94 -7.04
C SER A 28 -13.02 -7.20 -7.82
N GLU A 29 -13.15 -8.39 -8.39
CA GLU A 29 -14.32 -8.80 -9.18
C GLU A 29 -15.52 -9.14 -8.27
N GLU A 30 -15.24 -9.68 -7.08
CA GLU A 30 -16.24 -10.21 -6.16
C GLU A 30 -16.54 -9.27 -4.98
N GLU A 31 -15.57 -8.43 -4.60
CA GLU A 31 -15.63 -7.62 -3.39
C GLU A 31 -15.47 -6.12 -3.69
N ASN A 32 -15.95 -5.25 -2.80
CA ASN A 32 -15.86 -3.80 -2.96
C ASN A 32 -14.52 -3.22 -2.45
N TYR A 33 -13.40 -3.80 -2.89
CA TYR A 33 -12.05 -3.28 -2.60
C TYR A 33 -11.14 -3.29 -3.83
N TRP A 34 -10.00 -2.62 -3.67
CA TRP A 34 -8.91 -2.58 -4.64
C TRP A 34 -7.72 -3.38 -4.13
N ILE A 35 -7.01 -4.03 -5.05
CA ILE A 35 -5.87 -4.89 -4.77
C ILE A 35 -4.61 -4.19 -5.25
N ALA A 36 -3.61 -4.11 -4.36
CA ALA A 36 -2.25 -3.75 -4.72
C ALA A 36 -1.38 -5.01 -4.68
N TYR A 37 -0.95 -5.48 -5.85
CA TYR A 37 -0.05 -6.62 -5.98
C TYR A 37 1.40 -6.19 -5.77
N LEU A 38 2.00 -6.62 -4.66
CA LEU A 38 3.33 -6.21 -4.23
C LEU A 38 4.36 -7.31 -4.47
N PRO A 39 5.62 -6.97 -4.81
CA PRO A 39 6.69 -7.95 -4.89
C PRO A 39 6.90 -8.69 -3.56
N HIS A 40 7.16 -10.01 -3.60
CA HIS A 40 7.37 -10.91 -2.44
C HIS A 40 8.03 -10.25 -1.22
N ARG A 41 9.25 -9.69 -1.40
CA ARG A 41 10.01 -9.08 -0.29
C ARG A 41 9.33 -7.86 0.32
N LEU A 42 8.63 -7.05 -0.48
CA LEU A 42 7.91 -5.88 0.00
C LEU A 42 6.60 -6.28 0.68
N TYR A 43 5.87 -7.23 0.09
CA TYR A 43 4.64 -7.78 0.62
C TYR A 43 4.84 -8.31 2.05
N HIS A 44 5.73 -9.28 2.25
CA HIS A 44 5.93 -9.87 3.57
C HIS A 44 6.50 -8.90 4.59
N ARG A 45 7.30 -7.91 4.17
CA ARG A 45 7.78 -6.88 5.08
C ARG A 45 6.64 -5.99 5.57
N ILE A 46 5.71 -5.62 4.68
CA ILE A 46 4.53 -4.84 5.06
C ILE A 46 3.60 -5.69 5.92
N GLU A 47 3.29 -6.91 5.49
CA GLU A 47 2.39 -7.83 6.21
C GLU A 47 2.87 -8.08 7.64
N ALA A 48 4.17 -8.32 7.85
CA ALA A 48 4.73 -8.59 9.17
C ALA A 48 4.65 -7.41 10.15
N HIS A 49 4.63 -6.17 9.66
CA HIS A 49 4.65 -4.97 10.50
C HIS A 49 3.30 -4.24 10.59
N PHE A 50 2.50 -4.31 9.52
CA PHE A 50 1.28 -3.50 9.37
C PHE A 50 0.05 -4.34 8.99
N GLY A 51 0.24 -5.63 8.69
CA GLY A 51 -0.81 -6.48 8.13
C GLY A 51 -1.08 -6.19 6.64
N ARG A 52 -2.14 -6.81 6.12
CA ARG A 52 -2.52 -6.76 4.69
C ARG A 52 -3.55 -5.67 4.33
N GLY A 53 -3.99 -4.89 5.31
CA GLY A 53 -5.15 -3.98 5.19
C GLY A 53 -6.45 -4.62 5.69
N PRO A 54 -7.62 -4.05 5.33
CA PRO A 54 -7.79 -2.97 4.37
C PRO A 54 -7.25 -1.63 4.87
N PHE A 55 -6.57 -0.91 3.99
CA PHE A 55 -6.14 0.47 4.20
C PHE A 55 -7.02 1.43 3.37
N THR A 56 -7.03 2.70 3.75
CA THR A 56 -7.71 3.77 3.00
C THR A 56 -6.84 4.29 1.86
N THR A 57 -7.33 5.26 1.12
CA THR A 57 -6.66 5.91 -0.02
C THR A 57 -5.51 6.82 0.34
N GLU A 58 -5.48 7.28 1.60
CA GLU A 58 -4.34 7.88 2.24
C GLU A 58 -4.24 7.30 3.65
N PHE A 59 -3.06 6.86 4.05
CA PHE A 59 -2.80 6.32 5.37
C PHE A 59 -1.34 6.49 5.77
N THR A 60 -1.11 6.58 7.08
CA THR A 60 0.20 6.52 7.69
C THR A 60 0.12 5.62 8.92
N LEU A 61 0.95 4.59 8.95
CA LEU A 61 1.01 3.61 10.02
C LEU A 61 2.43 3.53 10.54
N SER A 62 2.57 3.24 11.83
CA SER A 62 3.87 3.08 12.48
C SER A 62 3.90 1.81 13.32
N HIS A 63 4.96 1.02 13.16
CA HIS A 63 5.22 -0.17 13.96
C HIS A 63 6.71 -0.27 14.29
N GLY A 64 7.05 -0.10 15.57
CA GLY A 64 8.44 -0.02 16.01
C GLY A 64 9.20 1.08 15.23
N PRO A 65 10.37 0.79 14.65
CA PRO A 65 11.15 1.77 13.88
C PRO A 65 10.62 1.97 12.45
N TYR A 66 9.54 1.29 12.04
CA TYR A 66 9.04 1.36 10.67
C TYR A 66 7.81 2.26 10.56
N MET A 67 7.76 3.06 9.51
CA MET A 67 6.60 3.84 9.08
C MET A 67 6.22 3.42 7.67
N LEU A 68 4.95 3.11 7.46
CA LEU A 68 4.36 2.88 6.15
C LEU A 68 3.39 4.02 5.85
N HIS A 69 3.65 4.74 4.78
CA HIS A 69 2.75 5.75 4.24
C HIS A 69 2.27 5.30 2.85
N GLY A 70 0.98 5.42 2.59
CA GLY A 70 0.41 5.11 1.29
C GLY A 70 -0.57 6.19 0.86
N TYR A 71 -0.53 6.57 -0.42
CA TYR A 71 -1.48 7.52 -0.99
C TYR A 71 -1.75 7.25 -2.47
N ILE A 72 -2.98 7.53 -2.92
CA ILE A 72 -3.33 7.47 -4.35
C ILE A 72 -2.83 8.73 -5.06
N LYS A 73 -2.12 8.55 -6.17
CA LYS A 73 -1.75 9.64 -7.08
C LYS A 73 -2.98 10.06 -7.88
N SER A 74 -3.82 10.91 -7.30
CA SER A 74 -4.98 11.51 -7.95
C SER A 74 -5.13 12.98 -7.56
N GLU A 75 -5.60 13.80 -8.49
CA GLU A 75 -5.97 15.20 -8.22
C GLU A 75 -7.32 15.32 -7.49
N LYS A 76 -8.09 14.22 -7.43
CA LYS A 76 -9.37 14.16 -6.75
C LYS A 76 -9.23 13.38 -5.46
N GLU A 77 -10.01 13.78 -4.46
CA GLU A 77 -10.19 12.96 -3.27
C GLU A 77 -10.89 11.67 -3.67
N VAL A 78 -10.27 10.55 -3.32
CA VAL A 78 -10.74 9.21 -3.61
C VAL A 78 -10.82 8.51 -2.27
N ASN A 79 -11.85 7.71 -2.01
CA ASN A 79 -11.95 6.88 -0.80
C ASN A 79 -12.28 5.45 -1.22
N LEU A 80 -11.30 4.56 -1.11
CA LEU A 80 -11.31 3.19 -1.60
C LEU A 80 -10.59 2.31 -0.57
N PRO A 81 -11.19 1.19 -0.13
CA PRO A 81 -10.47 0.22 0.67
C PRO A 81 -9.47 -0.54 -0.21
N ILE A 82 -8.25 -0.67 0.28
CA ILE A 82 -7.10 -1.26 -0.43
C ILE A 82 -6.57 -2.44 0.38
N VAL A 83 -6.41 -3.59 -0.27
CA VAL A 83 -5.80 -4.80 0.30
C VAL A 83 -4.51 -5.12 -0.46
N PHE A 84 -3.48 -5.53 0.27
CA PHE A 84 -2.24 -6.00 -0.34
C PHE A 84 -2.28 -7.50 -0.59
N LYS A 85 -1.81 -7.91 -1.76
CA LYS A 85 -1.56 -9.30 -2.12
C LYS A 85 -0.13 -9.43 -2.64
N GLU A 86 0.44 -10.60 -2.48
CA GLU A 86 1.71 -10.93 -3.14
C GLU A 86 1.48 -11.05 -4.64
N LYS A 87 2.43 -10.55 -5.43
CA LYS A 87 2.48 -10.78 -6.86
C LYS A 87 3.12 -12.15 -7.13
N ASP A 88 2.37 -13.02 -7.79
CA ASP A 88 2.86 -14.33 -8.31
C ASP A 88 4.02 -14.18 -9.31
#